data_AF-A0A3M1WM00-F1
#
_entry.id   AF-A0A3M1WM00-F1
#
_cell.length_a   1.000
_cell.length_b   1.000
_cell.length_c   1.000
_cell.angle_alpha   90.00
_cell.angle_beta   90.00
_cell.angle_gamma   90.00
#
_symmetry.space_group_name_H-M   'P 1'
#
loop_
_entity.id
_entity.type
_entity.pdbx_description
1 polymer ?
#
loop_
_entity_poly.entity_id
_entity_poly.type
_entity_poly.pdbx_seq_one_letter_code
_entity_poly.pdbx_strand_id
1 'polypeptide(L)'
;MKVFGLQSHIMRSARLADKVCDEPEVVFRLQQLERFERLRKAHGLTASQAAEVPGTSRATLYRWRRRLAEAGTSGLRARSRRPRRVRQRQWGMDLA
;
A
#
# COMPACT_ATOMS: atom_id res chain seq x y z
N MET A 1 10.41 40.27 -3.48
CA MET A 1 11.06 39.96 -2.19
C MET A 1 11.79 38.63 -2.35
N LYS A 2 13.13 38.64 -2.32
CA LYS A 2 13.97 37.44 -2.53
C LYS A 2 14.43 36.96 -1.16
N VAL A 3 13.84 35.87 -0.66
CA VAL A 3 14.21 35.32 0.64
C VAL A 3 15.55 34.61 0.50
N PHE A 4 16.61 35.23 1.02
CA PHE A 4 17.90 34.59 1.25
C PHE A 4 17.82 33.81 2.57
N GLY A 5 18.32 32.56 2.58
CA GLY A 5 18.77 31.93 3.82
C GLY A 5 18.05 30.66 4.29
N LEU A 6 17.85 29.67 3.42
CA LEU A 6 17.92 28.29 3.93
C LEU A 6 19.33 27.76 3.72
N GLN A 7 20.01 27.36 4.80
CA GLN A 7 21.30 26.71 4.70
C GLN A 7 21.17 25.42 3.87
N SER A 8 22.17 25.16 3.03
CA SER A 8 22.16 24.06 2.05
C SER A 8 21.86 22.69 2.66
N HIS A 9 22.27 22.46 3.91
CA HIS A 9 22.01 21.21 4.62
C HIS A 9 20.53 21.02 4.97
N ILE A 10 19.78 22.10 5.26
CA ILE A 10 18.33 22.05 5.49
C ILE A 10 17.62 21.72 4.19
N MET A 11 18.04 22.33 3.07
CA MET A 11 17.49 21.97 1.75
C MET A 11 17.82 20.51 1.37
N ARG A 12 19.00 20.02 1.74
CA ARG A 12 19.46 18.66 1.45
C ARG A 12 18.72 17.62 2.28
N SER A 13 18.47 17.88 3.57
CA SER A 13 17.68 17.02 4.44
C SER A 13 16.20 17.01 4.04
N ALA A 14 15.61 18.15 3.66
CA ALA A 14 14.25 18.21 3.14
C ALA A 14 14.08 17.37 1.86
N ARG A 15 15.02 17.49 0.91
CA ARG A 15 15.02 16.65 -0.31
C ARG A 15 15.23 15.16 -0.02
N LEU A 16 15.93 14.81 1.06
CA LEU A 16 16.07 13.42 1.50
C LEU A 16 14.79 12.94 2.19
N ALA A 17 14.15 13.77 3.01
CA ALA A 17 12.87 13.47 3.65
C ALA A 17 11.76 13.21 2.61
N ASP A 18 11.71 14.02 1.54
CA ASP A 18 10.82 13.79 0.40
C ASP A 18 11.05 12.43 -0.27
N LYS A 19 12.27 11.89 -0.21
CA LYS A 19 12.62 10.55 -0.73
C LYS A 19 12.44 9.43 0.29
N VAL A 20 12.37 9.75 1.58
CA VAL A 20 12.12 8.82 2.69
C VAL A 20 10.61 8.69 2.97
N CYS A 21 9.76 9.49 2.34
CA CYS A 21 8.32 9.24 2.34
C CYS A 21 8.06 7.85 1.77
N ASP A 22 7.81 6.88 2.65
CA ASP A 22 7.17 5.64 2.29
C ASP A 22 5.97 5.98 1.39
N GLU A 23 5.86 5.28 0.25
CA GLU A 23 4.78 5.48 -0.71
C GLU A 23 3.45 5.61 0.06
N PRO A 24 2.66 6.69 -0.12
CA PRO A 24 1.58 7.04 0.80
C PRO A 24 0.54 5.92 0.96
N GLU A 25 0.39 5.09 -0.08
CA GLU A 25 -0.44 3.90 -0.06
C GLU A 25 0.08 2.81 0.88
N VAL A 26 1.40 2.62 0.99
CA VAL A 26 2.02 1.67 1.93
C VAL A 26 1.74 2.09 3.36
N VAL A 27 1.93 3.38 3.66
CA VAL A 27 1.66 3.95 4.99
C VAL A 27 0.19 3.75 5.36
N PHE A 28 -0.73 4.08 4.45
CA PHE A 28 -2.16 3.87 4.65
C PHE A 28 -2.47 2.39 4.96
N ARG A 29 -1.95 1.46 4.15
CA ARG A 29 -2.19 0.01 4.34
C ARG A 29 -1.62 -0.49 5.67
N LEU A 30 -0.47 0.01 6.11
CA LEU A 30 0.10 -0.30 7.42
C LEU A 30 -0.79 0.18 8.57
N GLN A 31 -1.24 1.44 8.51
CA GLN A 31 -2.14 2.00 9.53
C GLN A 31 -3.46 1.21 9.61
N GLN A 32 -4.01 0.79 8.47
CA GLN A 32 -5.22 -0.03 8.44
C GLN A 32 -5.00 -1.40 9.09
N LEU A 33 -3.85 -2.04 8.83
CA LEU A 33 -3.49 -3.30 9.47
C LEU A 33 -3.28 -3.13 10.99
N GLU A 34 -2.62 -2.06 11.41
CA GLU A 34 -2.40 -1.77 12.83
C GLU A 34 -3.73 -1.57 13.56
N ARG A 35 -4.63 -0.73 13.02
CA ARG A 35 -5.98 -0.52 13.56
C ARG A 35 -6.75 -1.83 13.66
N PHE A 36 -6.71 -2.65 12.61
CA PHE A 36 -7.36 -3.96 12.60
C PHE A 36 -6.83 -4.91 13.69
N GLU A 37 -5.51 -5.06 13.80
CA GLU A 37 -4.89 -5.93 14.80
C GLU A 37 -5.13 -5.40 16.22
N ARG A 38 -5.14 -4.08 16.42
CA ARG A 38 -5.48 -3.45 17.71
C ARG A 38 -6.91 -3.75 18.13
N LEU A 39 -7.88 -3.61 17.22
CA LEU A 39 -9.29 -3.95 17.47
C LEU A 39 -9.47 -5.42 17.83
N ARG A 40 -8.73 -6.32 17.17
CA ARG A 40 -8.78 -7.75 17.46
C ARG A 40 -8.16 -8.12 18.80
N LYS A 41 -6.98 -7.56 19.13
CA LYS A 41 -6.22 -7.94 20.31
C LYS A 41 -6.68 -7.24 21.58
N ALA A 42 -6.91 -5.92 21.51
CA ALA A 42 -7.27 -5.13 22.68
C ALA A 42 -8.77 -5.20 23.01
N HIS A 43 -9.63 -5.26 22.00
CA HIS A 43 -11.08 -5.24 22.18
C HIS A 43 -11.75 -6.61 21.95
N GLY A 44 -10.98 -7.66 21.63
CA GLY A 44 -11.50 -9.01 21.42
C GLY A 44 -12.45 -9.15 20.22
N LEU A 45 -12.50 -8.15 19.34
CA LEU A 45 -13.46 -8.12 18.24
C LEU A 45 -13.21 -9.26 17.25
N THR A 46 -14.31 -9.77 16.68
CA THR A 46 -14.22 -10.68 15.55
C THR A 46 -13.59 -9.98 14.36
N ALA A 47 -12.99 -10.74 13.46
CA ALA A 47 -12.35 -10.17 12.27
C ALA A 47 -13.34 -9.48 11.31
N SER A 48 -14.63 -9.80 11.38
CA SER A 48 -15.66 -9.10 10.60
C SER A 48 -15.93 -7.73 11.20
N GLN A 49 -16.24 -7.66 12.51
CA GLN A 49 -16.47 -6.41 13.22
C GLN A 49 -15.25 -5.48 13.18
N ALA A 50 -14.05 -6.02 13.37
CA ALA A 50 -12.82 -5.23 13.31
C ALA A 50 -12.53 -4.66 11.91
N ALA A 51 -13.08 -5.27 10.85
CA ALA A 51 -12.89 -4.81 9.47
C ALA A 51 -13.88 -3.69 9.07
N GLU A 52 -15.00 -3.55 9.78
CA GLU A 52 -15.99 -2.49 9.55
C GLU A 52 -15.42 -1.12 9.90
N VAL A 53 -14.70 -1.00 11.01
CA VAL A 53 -14.09 0.26 11.49
C VAL A 53 -13.14 0.92 10.46
N PRO A 54 -12.17 0.20 9.87
CA PRO A 54 -11.33 0.74 8.79
C PRO A 54 -12.04 0.79 7.42
N GLY A 55 -13.26 0.27 7.28
CA GLY A 55 -14.00 0.23 6.01
C GLY A 55 -13.34 -0.64 4.92
N THR A 56 -12.43 -1.53 5.30
CA THR A 56 -11.69 -2.40 4.37
C THR A 56 -12.06 -3.85 4.62
N SER A 57 -12.39 -4.61 3.57
CA SER A 57 -12.84 -6.00 3.77
C SER A 57 -11.80 -6.86 4.49
N ARG A 58 -12.28 -7.75 5.40
CA ARG A 58 -11.46 -8.75 6.11
C ARG A 58 -10.50 -9.49 5.18
N ALA A 59 -10.99 -9.91 4.01
CA ALA A 59 -10.21 -10.63 3.03
C ALA A 59 -9.04 -9.80 2.47
N THR A 60 -9.22 -8.49 2.31
CA THR A 60 -8.17 -7.58 1.85
C THR A 60 -7.12 -7.38 2.93
N LEU A 61 -7.54 -7.15 4.18
CA LEU A 61 -6.65 -7.01 5.33
C LEU A 61 -5.79 -8.26 5.52
N TYR A 62 -6.37 -9.47 5.45
CA TYR A 62 -5.54 -10.69 5.54
C TYR A 62 -4.57 -10.86 4.37
N ARG A 63 -4.98 -10.52 3.15
CA ARG A 63 -4.06 -10.56 1.99
C ARG A 63 -2.91 -9.58 2.18
N TRP A 64 -3.15 -8.38 2.70
CA TRP A 64 -2.10 -7.42 3.02
C TRP A 64 -1.20 -7.90 4.14
N ARG A 65 -1.76 -8.42 5.23
CA ARG A 65 -0.99 -9.00 6.34
C ARG A 65 -0.06 -10.11 5.88
N ARG A 66 -0.56 -11.01 5.03
CA ARG A 66 0.25 -12.08 4.43
C ARG A 66 1.39 -11.53 3.57
N ARG A 67 1.10 -10.55 2.69
CA ARG A 67 2.14 -9.92 1.85
C ARG A 67 3.19 -9.17 2.66
N LEU A 68 2.77 -8.51 3.75
CA LEU A 68 3.68 -7.85 4.68
C LEU A 68 4.64 -8.86 5.33
N ALA A 69 4.14 -10.04 5.71
CA ALA A 69 4.98 -11.10 6.26
C ALA A 69 5.95 -11.71 5.20
N GLU A 70 5.51 -11.83 3.95
CA GLU A 70 6.31 -12.43 2.86
C GLU A 70 7.37 -11.48 2.27
N ALA A 71 7.07 -10.19 2.16
CA ALA A 71 7.89 -9.24 1.40
C ALA A 71 8.10 -7.87 2.10
N GLY A 72 7.73 -7.75 3.36
CA GLY A 72 7.83 -6.49 4.12
C GLY A 72 6.98 -5.37 3.52
N THR A 73 7.44 -4.12 3.67
CA THR A 73 6.75 -2.92 3.17
C THR A 73 6.59 -2.94 1.64
N SER A 74 7.50 -3.61 0.91
CA SER A 74 7.40 -3.78 -0.54
C SER A 74 6.15 -4.56 -0.96
N GLY A 75 5.71 -5.53 -0.15
CA GLY A 75 4.51 -6.34 -0.38
C GLY A 75 3.20 -5.56 -0.27
N LEU A 76 3.25 -4.40 0.38
CA LEU A 76 2.12 -3.48 0.53
C LEU A 76 2.06 -2.41 -0.57
N ARG A 77 3.00 -2.37 -1.52
CA ARG A 77 2.91 -1.43 -2.65
C ARG A 77 1.76 -1.78 -3.60
N ALA A 78 1.33 -0.83 -4.43
CA ALA A 78 0.46 -1.14 -5.55
C ALA A 78 1.15 -2.16 -6.46
N ARG A 79 0.43 -3.22 -6.81
CA ARG A 79 0.86 -4.15 -7.86
C ARG A 79 0.20 -3.75 -9.16
N SER A 80 0.86 -4.05 -10.27
CA SER A 80 0.28 -3.87 -11.60
C SER A 80 -1.11 -4.52 -11.67
N ARG A 81 -2.08 -3.75 -12.13
CA ARG A 81 -3.44 -4.22 -12.45
C ARG A 81 -3.50 -4.89 -13.82
N ARG A 82 -2.42 -4.81 -14.61
CA ARG A 82 -2.37 -5.40 -15.95
C ARG A 82 -2.40 -6.92 -15.84
N PRO A 83 -3.34 -7.61 -16.52
CA PRO A 83 -3.33 -9.05 -16.62
C PRO A 83 -1.98 -9.52 -17.19
N ARG A 84 -1.37 -10.52 -16.54
CA ARG A 84 -0.11 -11.11 -17.04
C ARG A 84 -0.35 -12.07 -18.21
N ARG A 85 -1.56 -12.59 -18.34
CA ARG A 85 -1.97 -13.50 -19.41
C ARG A 85 -3.25 -12.96 -20.01
N VAL A 86 -3.17 -12.50 -21.25
CA VAL A 86 -4.30 -12.08 -22.08
C VAL A 86 -4.56 -13.17 -23.11
N ARG A 87 -5.81 -13.35 -23.51
CA ARG A 87 -6.17 -14.29 -24.58
C ARG A 87 -5.47 -13.83 -25.87
N GLN A 88 -4.73 -14.74 -26.49
CA GLN A 88 -4.14 -14.50 -27.81
C GLN A 88 -5.21 -14.70 -28.88
N ARG A 89 -5.04 -14.07 -30.04
CA ARG A 89 -5.93 -14.28 -31.18
C ARG A 89 -5.88 -15.75 -31.59
N GLN A 90 -7.04 -16.40 -31.65
CA GLN A 90 -7.16 -17.83 -32.00
C GLN A 90 -7.66 -18.05 -33.44
N TRP A 91 -8.18 -17.00 -34.09
CA TRP A 91 -8.62 -17.05 -35.47
C TRP A 91 -7.45 -16.86 -36.44
N GLY A 92 -7.42 -17.66 -37.51
CA GLY A 92 -6.45 -17.57 -38.60
C GLY A 92 -6.44 -16.20 -39.28
N MET A 93 -5.44 -15.93 -40.12
CA MET A 93 -5.39 -14.68 -40.88
C MET A 93 -6.48 -14.58 -41.96
N ASP A 94 -7.05 -15.72 -42.32
CA ASP A 94 -8.10 -15.85 -43.34
C ASP A 94 -9.43 -15.21 -42.92
N LEU A 95 -9.59 -14.86 -41.64
CA LEU A 95 -10.76 -14.24 -41.04
C LEU A 95 -10.47 -12.85 -40.46
N ALA A 96 -9.36 -12.21 -40.86
CA ALA A 96 -8.87 -10.93 -40.34
C ALA A 96 -9.28 -9.73 -41.19
#